data_AF-A0A6J0YU75-F1
#
_entry.id   AF-A0A6J0YU75-F1
#
_cell.length_a   1.000
_cell.length_b   1.000
_cell.length_c   1.000
_cell.angle_alpha   90.00
_cell.angle_beta   90.00
_cell.angle_gamma   90.00
#
_symmetry.space_group_name_H-M   'P 1'
#
loop_
_entity.id
_entity.type
_entity.pdbx_description
1 polymer ?
#
loop_
_entity_poly.entity_id
_entity_poly.type
_entity_poly.pdbx_seq_one_letter_code
_entity_poly.pdbx_strand_id
1 'polypeptide(L)'
;MVFCDFHGHSQKKNVFLYGCSIKETLWQAESTVGTSNLLEDVSYRTLPKILDKLAPAFTMSSCSFLVEKSRASTARIVVWREMGVSRSYTMESSYCGCNQGPYQGLQFGTSELEEMGAMFCLGLLVLELRSGSCSHHLLTRAAALLNAEEEPLDFSLQ
;
A
#
# COMPACT_ATOMS: atom_id res chain seq x y z
N MET A 1 -1.54 13.64 3.10
CA MET A 1 -0.36 13.51 2.24
C MET A 1 0.14 12.07 2.27
N VAL A 2 0.55 11.53 1.13
CA VAL A 2 1.14 10.19 0.98
C VAL A 2 2.43 10.33 0.17
N PHE A 3 3.47 9.60 0.58
CA PHE A 3 4.70 9.42 -0.18
C PHE A 3 4.87 7.93 -0.50
N CYS A 4 5.26 7.60 -1.74
CA CYS A 4 5.52 6.22 -2.16
C CYS A 4 6.70 6.18 -3.13
N ASP A 5 7.72 5.41 -2.78
CA ASP A 5 8.91 5.12 -3.58
C ASP A 5 8.76 3.71 -4.20
N PHE A 6 8.82 3.57 -5.52
CA PHE A 6 8.46 2.32 -6.22
C PHE A 6 9.71 1.52 -6.63
N HIS A 7 9.74 0.24 -6.24
CA HIS A 7 10.88 -0.66 -6.39
C HIS A 7 10.44 -2.05 -6.88
N GLY A 8 11.42 -2.82 -7.32
CA GLY A 8 11.28 -4.25 -7.60
C GLY A 8 11.96 -5.10 -6.52
N HIS A 9 11.37 -6.25 -6.19
CA HIS A 9 11.83 -7.11 -5.10
C HIS A 9 12.14 -8.53 -5.60
N SER A 10 13.33 -9.05 -5.28
CA SER A 10 13.85 -10.30 -5.90
C SER A 10 13.63 -11.58 -5.10
N GLN A 11 13.03 -11.51 -3.90
CA GLN A 11 12.88 -12.68 -3.01
C GLN A 11 11.44 -13.02 -2.64
N LYS A 12 10.70 -12.04 -2.09
CA LYS A 12 9.28 -12.19 -1.75
C LYS A 12 8.42 -12.11 -3.00
N LYS A 13 7.30 -12.85 -3.01
CA LYS A 13 6.24 -12.81 -4.05
C LYS A 13 5.23 -11.69 -3.78
N ASN A 14 4.40 -11.38 -4.79
CA ASN A 14 3.33 -10.36 -4.76
C ASN A 14 3.85 -8.92 -4.69
N VAL A 15 2.94 -7.96 -4.58
CA VAL A 15 3.23 -6.55 -4.32
C VAL A 15 2.92 -6.23 -2.85
N PHE A 16 3.78 -5.48 -2.18
CA PHE A 16 3.60 -5.08 -0.78
C PHE A 16 4.25 -3.74 -0.47
N LEU A 17 3.91 -3.17 0.70
CA LEU A 17 4.49 -1.91 1.17
C LEU A 17 5.42 -2.14 2.36
N TYR A 18 6.55 -1.47 2.34
CA TYR A 18 7.32 -1.15 3.54
C TYR A 18 6.95 0.26 4.01
N GLY A 19 6.60 0.42 5.30
CA GLY A 19 6.28 1.72 5.91
C GLY A 19 7.12 2.00 7.16
N CYS A 20 6.71 2.92 8.03
CA CYS A 20 7.46 3.25 9.23
C CYS A 20 6.57 3.27 10.48
N SER A 21 7.03 2.58 11.53
CA SER A 21 6.38 2.55 12.85
C SER A 21 7.43 2.54 13.95
N ILE A 22 7.30 3.49 14.88
CA ILE A 22 8.12 3.57 16.08
C ILE A 22 7.82 2.37 16.98
N LYS A 23 6.55 2.00 17.12
CA LYS A 23 6.17 0.87 17.99
C LYS A 23 6.72 -0.45 17.48
N GLU A 24 6.62 -0.73 16.18
CA GLU A 24 7.20 -1.95 15.61
C GLU A 24 8.73 -2.00 15.80
N THR A 25 9.42 -0.86 15.61
CA THR A 25 10.88 -0.78 15.81
C THR A 25 11.28 -0.97 17.27
N LEU A 26 10.59 -0.35 18.22
CA LEU A 26 10.90 -0.50 19.65
C LEU A 26 10.59 -1.90 20.16
N TRP A 27 9.51 -2.51 19.66
CA TRP A 27 9.16 -3.89 19.98
C TRP A 27 10.26 -4.87 19.56
N GLN A 28 10.80 -4.71 18.35
CA GLN A 28 11.86 -5.62 17.86
C GLN A 28 13.21 -5.39 18.57
N ALA A 29 13.47 -4.18 19.06
CA ALA A 29 14.71 -3.86 19.77
C ALA A 29 14.76 -4.37 21.23
N GLU A 30 13.78 -5.16 21.68
CA GLU A 30 13.64 -5.66 23.06
C GLU A 30 13.76 -4.55 24.12
N SER A 31 13.37 -3.32 23.75
CA SER A 31 13.54 -2.17 24.61
C SER A 31 12.53 -2.25 25.75
N THR A 32 13.02 -2.29 26.99
CA THR A 32 12.21 -2.39 28.24
C THR A 32 11.35 -1.16 28.52
N VAL A 33 11.40 -0.14 27.66
CA VAL A 33 10.54 1.05 27.72
C VAL A 33 9.16 0.64 27.25
N GLY A 34 8.20 0.60 28.18
CA GLY A 34 6.81 0.24 27.89
C GLY A 34 6.24 1.02 26.70
N THR A 35 6.01 0.33 25.59
CA THR A 35 5.42 0.89 24.36
C THR A 35 3.95 1.31 24.54
N SER A 36 3.35 0.99 25.68
CA SER A 36 1.97 1.29 26.04
C SER A 36 1.67 2.80 26.11
N ASN A 37 2.65 3.64 26.45
CA ASN A 37 2.46 5.09 26.58
C ASN A 37 2.81 5.89 25.32
N LEU A 38 3.30 5.24 24.26
CA LEU A 38 3.59 5.91 23.00
C LEU A 38 2.31 6.14 22.20
N LEU A 39 2.00 7.40 21.94
CA LEU A 39 0.92 7.79 21.06
C LEU A 39 1.47 7.81 19.63
N GLU A 40 1.09 6.80 18.83
CA GLU A 40 1.51 6.66 17.44
C GLU A 40 0.28 6.73 16.55
N ASP A 41 0.35 7.57 15.53
CA ASP A 41 -0.66 7.61 14.48
C ASP A 41 -0.58 6.33 13.63
N VAL A 42 -1.55 5.42 13.80
CA VAL A 42 -1.64 4.16 13.04
C VAL A 42 -2.23 4.33 11.63
N SER A 43 -2.46 5.57 11.21
CA SER A 43 -3.02 5.89 9.89
C SER A 43 -2.18 5.30 8.77
N TYR A 44 -0.86 5.13 8.93
CA TYR A 44 0.01 4.50 7.94
C TYR A 44 -0.44 3.09 7.50
N ARG A 45 -1.32 2.40 8.25
CA ARG A 45 -1.87 1.09 7.84
C ARG A 45 -3.11 1.19 6.94
N THR A 46 -3.75 2.35 6.84
CA THR A 46 -5.04 2.47 6.13
C THR A 46 -4.90 2.18 4.64
N LEU A 47 -3.91 2.78 3.96
CA LEU A 47 -3.71 2.57 2.52
C LEU A 47 -3.34 1.11 2.20
N PRO A 48 -2.37 0.46 2.88
CA PRO A 48 -2.13 -0.97 2.72
C PRO A 48 -3.40 -1.84 2.86
N LYS A 49 -4.24 -1.58 3.86
CA LYS A 49 -5.52 -2.30 4.06
C LYS A 49 -6.56 -2.04 2.97
N ILE A 50 -6.51 -0.88 2.33
CA ILE A 50 -7.37 -0.57 1.18
C ILE A 50 -6.87 -1.36 -0.03
N LEU A 51 -5.56 -1.31 -0.31
CA LEU A 51 -4.96 -2.02 -1.44
C LEU A 51 -5.15 -3.54 -1.35
N ASP A 52 -5.06 -4.12 -0.15
CA ASP A 52 -5.32 -5.55 0.09
C ASP A 52 -6.73 -6.01 -0.28
N LYS A 53 -7.68 -5.07 -0.37
CA LYS A 53 -9.05 -5.34 -0.81
C LYS A 53 -9.27 -5.06 -2.30
N LEU A 54 -8.53 -4.11 -2.86
CA LEU A 54 -8.73 -3.63 -4.23
C LEU A 54 -7.86 -4.36 -5.23
N ALA A 55 -6.57 -4.53 -4.92
CA ALA A 55 -5.57 -4.99 -5.86
C ALA A 55 -5.32 -6.51 -5.69
N PRO A 56 -5.60 -7.34 -6.70
CA PRO A 56 -5.41 -8.79 -6.59
C PRO A 56 -3.95 -9.20 -6.32
N ALA A 57 -3.01 -8.42 -6.85
CA ALA A 57 -1.57 -8.60 -6.70
C ALA A 57 -1.01 -8.13 -5.35
N PHE A 58 -1.75 -7.35 -4.58
CA PHE A 58 -1.27 -6.75 -3.33
C PHE A 58 -1.48 -7.69 -2.15
N THR A 59 -0.54 -7.71 -1.20
CA THR A 59 -0.70 -8.47 0.05
C THR A 59 -0.29 -7.67 1.28
N MET A 60 -1.25 -7.47 2.18
CA MET A 60 -1.01 -6.83 3.49
C MET A 60 -0.09 -7.69 4.36
N SER A 61 -0.18 -9.02 4.25
CA SER A 61 0.58 -9.96 5.07
C SER A 61 2.10 -9.85 4.91
N SER A 62 2.57 -9.40 3.74
CA SER A 62 4.01 -9.22 3.46
C SER A 62 4.50 -7.80 3.76
N CYS A 63 3.60 -6.87 4.10
CA CYS A 63 3.97 -5.53 4.50
C CYS A 63 4.73 -5.53 5.83
N SER A 64 5.64 -4.58 5.99
CA SER A 64 6.39 -4.37 7.24
C SER A 64 6.55 -2.89 7.50
N PHE A 65 6.37 -2.45 8.75
CA PHE A 65 6.54 -1.06 9.13
C PHE A 65 7.76 -0.86 10.03
N LEU A 66 8.58 -1.91 10.15
CA LEU A 66 9.84 -1.87 10.86
C LEU A 66 10.82 -0.90 10.19
N VAL A 67 11.43 -0.05 11.01
CA VAL A 67 12.56 0.80 10.64
C VAL A 67 13.86 0.15 11.13
N GLU A 68 14.68 -0.30 10.19
CA GLU A 68 16.02 -0.83 10.46
C GLU A 68 17.08 0.27 10.37
N LYS A 69 18.07 0.24 11.28
CA LYS A 69 19.15 1.24 11.32
C LYS A 69 19.96 1.29 10.02
N SER A 70 20.17 0.15 9.37
CA SER A 70 20.86 0.04 8.07
C SER A 70 20.13 0.74 6.92
N ARG A 71 18.83 1.01 7.08
CA ARG A 71 17.97 1.66 6.06
C ARG A 71 17.62 3.10 6.43
N ALA A 72 18.24 3.68 7.45
CA ALA A 72 17.88 4.99 8.01
C ALA A 72 17.98 6.16 7.02
N SER A 73 18.69 5.99 5.91
CA SER A 73 18.87 6.96 4.82
C SER A 73 17.97 6.71 3.60
N THR A 74 17.12 5.67 3.63
CA THR A 74 16.16 5.42 2.53
C THR A 74 15.11 6.52 2.46
N ALA A 75 14.63 6.83 1.25
CA ALA A 75 13.69 7.92 1.00
C ALA A 75 12.44 7.81 1.89
N ARG A 76 11.84 6.62 1.98
CA ARG A 76 10.72 6.33 2.89
C ARG A 76 10.98 6.79 4.33
N ILE A 77 12.14 6.46 4.91
CA ILE A 77 12.45 6.76 6.31
C ILE A 77 12.78 8.25 6.49
N VAL A 78 13.51 8.86 5.55
CA VAL A 78 13.83 10.29 5.58
C VAL A 78 12.55 11.12 5.48
N VAL A 79 11.68 10.84 4.51
CA VAL A 79 10.40 11.55 4.32
C VAL A 79 9.47 11.36 5.53
N TRP A 80 9.46 10.16 6.13
CA TRP A 80 8.70 9.92 7.35
C TRP A 80 9.21 10.74 8.54
N ARG A 81 10.51 10.68 8.81
CA ARG A 81 11.13 11.24 10.03
C ARG A 81 11.33 12.75 9.94
N GLU A 82 11.81 13.24 8.80
CA GLU A 82 12.30 14.60 8.64
C GLU A 82 11.24 15.52 8.01
N MET A 83 10.33 14.96 7.20
CA MET A 83 9.22 15.71 6.60
C MET A 83 7.88 15.49 7.32
N GLY A 84 7.84 14.59 8.32
CA GLY A 84 6.64 14.33 9.12
C GLY A 84 5.50 13.64 8.36
N VAL A 85 5.78 12.95 7.26
CA VAL A 85 4.76 12.26 6.46
C VAL A 85 4.54 10.84 7.02
N SER A 86 3.51 10.67 7.86
CA SER A 86 3.18 9.36 8.46
C SER A 86 2.97 8.25 7.43
N ARG A 87 2.33 8.58 6.29
CA ARG A 87 2.04 7.67 5.18
C ARG A 87 3.15 7.67 4.15
N SER A 88 4.34 7.31 4.60
CA SER A 88 5.54 7.22 3.75
C SER A 88 5.88 5.75 3.52
N TYR A 89 5.96 5.36 2.25
CA TYR A 89 6.11 3.96 1.86
C TYR A 89 7.21 3.73 0.83
N THR A 90 7.70 2.50 0.81
CA THR A 90 8.35 1.89 -0.35
C THR A 90 7.42 0.80 -0.85
N MET A 91 7.01 0.85 -2.13
CA MET A 91 6.27 -0.23 -2.78
C MET A 91 7.25 -1.17 -3.46
N GLU A 92 7.10 -2.45 -3.17
CA GLU A 92 7.98 -3.51 -3.64
C GLU A 92 7.17 -4.45 -4.54
N SER A 93 7.48 -4.48 -5.83
CA SER A 93 6.84 -5.35 -6.82
C SER A 93 7.73 -6.55 -7.12
N SER A 94 7.23 -7.77 -6.90
CA SER A 94 8.06 -8.97 -6.98
C SER A 94 8.53 -9.34 -8.39
N TYR A 95 9.80 -9.72 -8.54
CA TYR A 95 10.33 -10.46 -9.70
C TYR A 95 10.15 -11.99 -9.59
N CYS A 96 9.61 -12.48 -8.48
CA CYS A 96 9.31 -13.89 -8.24
C CYS A 96 7.86 -14.27 -8.56
N GLY A 97 7.10 -13.35 -9.15
CA GLY A 97 5.71 -13.52 -9.54
C GLY A 97 4.72 -13.42 -8.37
N CYS A 98 3.49 -13.79 -8.66
CA CYS A 98 2.38 -13.77 -7.69
C CYS A 98 2.05 -15.18 -7.20
N ASN A 99 1.63 -15.31 -5.93
CA ASN A 99 1.15 -16.57 -5.36
C ASN A 99 -0.32 -16.50 -4.91
N GLN A 100 -1.04 -15.45 -5.28
CA GLN A 100 -2.43 -15.23 -4.90
C GLN A 100 -3.24 -14.63 -6.05
N GLY A 101 -4.57 -14.74 -5.93
CA GLY A 101 -5.51 -14.15 -6.87
C GLY A 101 -5.38 -14.71 -8.29
N PRO A 102 -5.87 -13.98 -9.30
CA PRO A 102 -5.87 -14.41 -10.70
C PRO A 102 -4.47 -14.57 -11.28
N TYR A 103 -3.44 -13.98 -10.65
CA TYR A 103 -2.05 -14.04 -11.10
C TYR A 103 -1.24 -15.16 -10.46
N GLN A 104 -1.86 -16.02 -9.64
CA GLN A 104 -1.15 -17.07 -8.94
C GLN A 104 -0.35 -17.96 -9.91
N GLY A 105 0.96 -18.04 -9.68
CA GLY A 105 1.89 -18.82 -10.51
C GLY A 105 2.45 -18.06 -11.72
N LEU A 106 1.99 -16.83 -11.97
CA LEU A 106 2.44 -16.00 -13.10
C LEU A 106 3.48 -14.97 -12.65
N GLN A 107 4.31 -14.55 -13.61
CA GLN A 107 5.23 -13.42 -13.46
C GLN A 107 4.50 -12.11 -13.74
N PHE A 108 4.93 -11.02 -13.08
CA PHE A 108 4.39 -9.69 -13.38
C PHE A 108 4.90 -9.22 -14.74
N GLY A 109 3.96 -8.95 -15.65
CA GLY A 109 4.21 -8.20 -16.87
C GLY A 109 3.83 -6.73 -16.71
N THR A 110 3.94 -5.98 -17.80
CA THR A 110 3.57 -4.55 -17.81
C THR A 110 2.10 -4.34 -17.45
N SER A 111 1.20 -5.19 -17.96
CA SER A 111 -0.24 -5.07 -17.71
C SER A 111 -0.59 -5.19 -16.22
N GLU A 112 0.00 -6.15 -15.52
CA GLU A 112 -0.26 -6.35 -14.09
C GLU A 112 0.34 -5.23 -13.24
N LEU A 113 1.48 -4.66 -13.65
CA LEU A 113 2.07 -3.48 -13.00
C LEU A 113 1.25 -2.22 -13.22
N GLU A 114 0.69 -2.03 -14.42
CA GLU A 114 -0.23 -0.95 -14.74
C GLU A 114 -1.54 -1.07 -13.95
N GLU A 115 -2.11 -2.28 -13.85
CA GLU A 115 -3.27 -2.54 -12.99
C GLU A 115 -2.96 -2.20 -11.53
N MET A 116 -1.83 -2.65 -10.98
CA MET A 116 -1.43 -2.29 -9.62
C MET A 116 -1.28 -0.77 -9.44
N GLY A 117 -0.76 -0.06 -10.44
CA GLY A 117 -0.71 1.39 -10.46
C GLY A 117 -2.10 2.05 -10.44
N ALA A 118 -3.05 1.54 -11.24
CA ALA A 118 -4.43 2.00 -11.25
C ALA A 118 -5.12 1.77 -9.89
N MET A 119 -4.94 0.57 -9.32
CA MET A 119 -5.47 0.22 -8.01
C MET A 119 -4.82 1.04 -6.88
N PHE A 120 -3.56 1.43 -7.02
CA PHE A 120 -2.91 2.38 -6.11
C PHE A 120 -3.61 3.74 -6.13
N CYS A 121 -3.86 4.29 -7.31
CA CYS A 121 -4.60 5.55 -7.48
C CYS A 121 -6.02 5.47 -6.91
N LEU A 122 -6.75 4.38 -7.16
CA LEU A 122 -8.07 4.15 -6.57
C LEU A 122 -7.99 4.05 -5.04
N GLY A 123 -6.95 3.39 -4.51
CA GLY A 123 -6.70 3.31 -3.08
C GLY A 123 -6.45 4.67 -2.43
N LEU A 124 -5.74 5.57 -3.11
CA LEU A 124 -5.55 6.97 -2.67
C LEU A 124 -6.88 7.75 -2.66
N LEU A 125 -7.73 7.55 -3.65
CA LEU A 125 -9.05 8.18 -3.69
C LEU A 125 -9.91 7.69 -2.52
N VAL A 126 -10.03 6.38 -2.32
CA VAL A 126 -10.77 5.79 -1.19
C VAL A 126 -10.22 6.29 0.15
N LEU A 127 -8.90 6.44 0.26
CA LEU A 127 -8.27 6.98 1.46
C LEU A 127 -8.73 8.42 1.74
N GLU A 128 -8.73 9.28 0.72
CA GLU A 128 -9.17 10.67 0.83
C GLU A 128 -10.65 10.79 1.19
N LEU A 129 -11.52 9.97 0.57
CA LEU A 129 -12.95 9.92 0.88
C LEU A 129 -13.20 9.60 2.37
N ARG A 130 -12.37 8.74 2.97
CA ARG A 130 -12.48 8.35 4.38
C ARG A 130 -11.93 9.39 5.35
N SER A 131 -11.13 10.34 4.89
CA SER A 131 -10.56 11.39 5.73
C SER A 131 -11.53 12.54 6.03
N GLY A 132 -12.76 12.51 5.51
CA GLY A 132 -13.83 13.47 5.85
C GLY A 132 -13.66 14.87 5.25
N SER A 133 -12.46 15.23 4.77
CA SER A 133 -12.14 16.49 4.08
C SER A 133 -12.54 16.49 2.60
N CYS A 134 -13.38 15.56 2.16
CA CYS A 134 -13.62 15.34 0.74
C CYS A 134 -14.56 16.39 0.13
N SER A 135 -14.14 17.00 -0.98
CA SER A 135 -14.99 17.84 -1.81
C SER A 135 -16.15 17.03 -2.39
N HIS A 136 -17.37 17.57 -2.34
CA HIS A 136 -18.57 16.96 -2.93
C HIS A 136 -18.37 16.52 -4.39
N HIS A 137 -17.56 17.26 -5.15
CA HIS A 137 -17.21 16.92 -6.54
C HIS A 137 -16.37 15.63 -6.66
N LEU A 138 -15.47 15.37 -5.72
CA LEU A 138 -14.67 14.14 -5.69
C LEU A 138 -15.52 12.93 -5.31
N LEU A 139 -16.47 13.09 -4.38
CA LEU A 139 -17.45 12.05 -4.05
C LEU A 139 -18.27 11.64 -5.27
N THR A 140 -18.78 12.60 -6.04
CA THR A 140 -19.56 12.31 -7.26
C THR A 140 -18.73 11.58 -8.33
N ARG A 141 -17.48 12.02 -8.56
CA ARG A 141 -16.59 11.35 -9.52
C ARG A 141 -16.15 9.96 -9.05
N ALA A 142 -15.91 9.77 -7.76
CA ALA A 142 -15.54 8.49 -7.20
C ALA A 142 -16.68 7.46 -7.32
N ALA A 143 -17.92 7.88 -7.04
CA ALA A 143 -19.09 7.03 -7.24
C ALA A 143 -19.25 6.62 -8.72
N ALA A 144 -19.03 7.54 -9.65
CA ALA A 144 -19.08 7.22 -11.08
C ALA A 144 -17.99 6.21 -11.50
N LEU A 145 -16.76 6.32 -10.97
CA LEU A 145 -15.67 5.38 -11.26
C LEU A 145 -15.93 3.99 -10.67
N LEU A 146 -16.39 3.92 -9.42
CA LEU A 146 -16.72 2.65 -8.75
C LEU A 146 -17.90 1.94 -9.40
N ASN A 147 -18.88 2.68 -9.93
CA ASN A 147 -20.05 2.10 -10.61
C ASN A 147 -19.76 1.72 -12.08
N ALA A 148 -18.69 2.25 -12.69
CA ALA A 148 -18.34 1.94 -14.08
C ALA A 148 -17.74 0.51 -14.25
N GLU A 149 -17.34 -0.13 -13.15
CA GLU A 149 -16.82 -1.51 -13.16
C GLU A 149 -17.93 -2.58 -13.04
N GLU A 150 -19.21 -2.20 -12.90
CA GLU A 150 -20.36 -3.13 -12.84
C GLU A 150 -21.00 -3.43 -14.21
N GLU A 151 -20.42 -3.02 -15.34
CA GLU A 151 -20.89 -3.46 -16.66
C GLU A 151 -20.35 -4.88 -16.94
N PRO A 152 -21.20 -5.91 -17.01
CA PRO A 152 -20.76 -7.27 -17.30
C PRO A 152 -20.23 -7.33 -18.73
N LEU A 153 -18.98 -7.79 -18.89
CA LEU A 153 -18.43 -8.22 -20.17
C LEU A 153 -19.20 -9.47 -20.65
N ASP A 154 -20.31 -9.23 -21.32
CA ASP A 154 -21.08 -10.25 -22.04
C ASP A 154 -20.30 -10.60 -23.32
N PHE A 155 -19.24 -11.40 -23.19
CA PHE A 155 -18.63 -12.07 -24.33
C PHE A 155 -19.49 -13.25 -24.74
N SER A 156 -20.52 -12.96 -25.52
CA SER A 156 -21.13 -13.92 -26.41
C SER A 156 -20.09 -14.42 -27.43
N LEU A 157 -19.61 -15.64 -27.25
CA LEU A 157 -18.97 -16.43 -28.32
C LEU A 157 -19.83 -17.69 -28.55
N GLN A 158 -20.74 -17.56 -29.52
CA GLN A 158 -21.15 -18.66 -30.39
C GLN A 158 -20.13 -18.82 -31.50
#